data_AF-A0A520KZ01-F1
#
_entry.id   AF-A0A520KZ01-F1
#
_cell.length_a   1.000
_cell.length_b   1.000
_cell.length_c   1.000
_cell.angle_alpha   90.00
_cell.angle_beta   90.00
_cell.angle_gamma   90.00
#
_symmetry.space_group_name_H-M   'P 1'
#
loop_
_entity.id
_entity.type
_entity.pdbx_description
1 polymer ?
#
loop_
_entity_poly.entity_id
_entity_poly.type
_entity_poly.pdbx_seq_one_letter_code
_entity_poly.pdbx_strand_id
1 'polypeptide(L)' 'MAPSVSKWNTEMKEISPGIYAYVQATGGWFINNAGLIVGKKDAIVVDSLANAKRAESFLGEIKRVTDKPFSYLINT' A
#
# COMPACT_ATOMS: atom_id res chain seq x y z
N MET A 1 12.14 -21.05 21.89
CA MET A 1 11.56 -21.05 20.53
C MET A 1 11.31 -19.61 20.15
N ALA A 2 11.72 -19.17 18.95
CA ALA A 2 11.37 -17.83 18.48
C ALA A 2 9.85 -17.72 18.34
N PRO A 3 9.21 -16.60 18.71
CA PRO A 3 7.77 -16.44 18.54
C PRO A 3 7.40 -16.64 17.07
N SER A 4 6.34 -17.42 16.82
CA SER A 4 5.81 -17.57 15.46
C SER A 4 5.39 -16.20 14.96
N VAL A 5 6.05 -15.70 13.92
CA VAL A 5 5.65 -14.45 13.28
C VAL A 5 4.21 -14.64 12.77
N SER A 6 3.30 -13.79 13.23
CA SER A 6 1.92 -13.78 12.74
C SER A 6 1.92 -13.77 11.21
N LYS A 7 1.10 -14.61 10.58
CA LYS A 7 0.92 -14.57 9.13
C LYS A 7 -0.19 -13.59 8.81
N TRP A 8 0.07 -12.65 7.92
CA TRP A 8 -0.93 -11.76 7.35
C TRP A 8 -0.93 -11.87 5.83
N ASN A 9 -2.06 -11.51 5.22
CA ASN A 9 -2.21 -11.49 3.76
C ASN A 9 -1.63 -10.20 3.18
N THR A 10 -1.38 -10.18 1.87
CA THR A 10 -1.20 -8.92 1.17
C THR A 10 -2.57 -8.27 1.03
N GLU A 11 -2.76 -7.07 1.58
CA GLU A 11 -4.06 -6.40 1.59
C GLU A 11 -3.95 -4.87 1.59
N MET A 12 -4.96 -4.23 0.99
CA MET A 12 -5.23 -2.80 1.10
C MET A 12 -6.26 -2.57 2.20
N LYS A 13 -5.85 -1.98 3.31
CA LYS A 13 -6.69 -1.80 4.51
C LYS A 13 -6.91 -0.34 4.82
N GLU A 14 -8.17 0.09 4.89
CA GLU A 14 -8.51 1.41 5.44
C GLU A 14 -8.28 1.41 6.95
N ILE A 15 -7.43 2.32 7.42
CA ILE A 15 -7.05 2.44 8.85
C ILE A 15 -7.64 3.69 9.52
N SER A 16 -8.13 4.62 8.72
CA SER A 16 -8.88 5.82 9.10
C SER A 16 -9.62 6.31 7.84
N PRO A 17 -10.72 7.09 7.92
CA PRO A 17 -11.41 7.57 6.74
C PRO A 17 -10.46 8.21 5.72
N GLY A 18 -10.38 7.62 4.52
CA GLY A 18 -9.51 8.09 3.44
C GLY A 18 -8.02 7.74 3.59
N ILE A 19 -7.62 7.00 4.62
CA ILE A 19 -6.22 6.62 4.90
C ILE A 19 -6.09 5.10 4.82
N TYR A 20 -5.26 4.63 3.90
CA TYR A 20 -5.09 3.22 3.61
C TYR A 20 -3.65 2.78 3.79
N ALA A 21 -3.47 1.61 4.40
CA ALA A 21 -2.21 0.90 4.45
C ALA A 21 -2.25 -0.27 3.46
N TYR A 22 -1.26 -0.35 2.59
CA TYR A 22 -0.99 -1.53 1.76
C TYR A 22 0.06 -2.38 2.46
N VAL A 23 -0.39 -3.45 3.10
CA VAL A 23 0.45 -4.36 3.88
C VAL A 23 0.79 -5.56 3.00
N GLN A 24 2.07 -5.87 2.82
CA GLN A 24 2.50 -7.04 2.05
C GLN A 24 2.67 -8.26 2.97
N ALA A 25 2.17 -9.42 2.55
CA ALA A 25 2.26 -10.68 3.30
C ALA A 25 3.68 -11.00 3.79
N THR A 26 3.78 -11.68 4.92
CA THR A 26 5.04 -12.10 5.53
C THR A 26 5.81 -13.08 4.62
N GLY A 27 7.12 -12.86 4.46
CA GLY A 27 8.07 -13.78 3.81
C GLY A 27 8.62 -13.32 2.46
N GLY A 28 9.89 -12.91 2.41
CA GLY A 28 10.62 -12.61 1.17
C GLY A 28 11.66 -11.50 1.29
N TRP A 29 12.51 -11.37 0.28
CA TRP A 29 13.47 -10.28 0.16
C TRP A 29 12.74 -8.96 -0.12
N PHE A 30 13.14 -7.91 0.61
CA PHE A 30 12.67 -6.53 0.47
C PHE A 30 11.13 -6.37 0.57
N ILE A 31 10.53 -6.98 1.60
CA ILE A 31 9.15 -6.66 2.00
C ILE A 31 9.11 -5.23 2.49
N ASN A 32 8.19 -4.46 1.94
CA ASN A 32 7.96 -3.08 2.31
C ASN A 32 6.45 -2.78 2.26
N ASN A 33 5.92 -1.99 3.16
CA ASN A 33 4.53 -1.55 3.04
C ASN A 33 4.46 -0.30 2.16
N ALA A 34 3.24 0.08 1.77
CA ALA A 34 2.95 1.36 1.13
C ALA A 34 1.67 1.94 1.70
N GLY A 35 1.30 3.14 1.27
CA GLY A 35 0.10 3.82 1.71
C GLY A 35 -0.58 4.64 0.64
N LEU A 36 -1.87 4.90 0.85
CA LEU A 36 -2.68 5.80 0.04
C LEU A 36 -3.46 6.75 0.96
N ILE A 37 -3.39 8.03 0.66
CA ILE A 37 -4.18 9.07 1.32
C ILE A 37 -5.13 9.64 0.27
N VAL A 38 -6.44 9.44 0.44
CA VAL A 38 -7.49 9.94 -0.44
C VAL A 38 -8.01 11.27 0.09
N GLY A 39 -7.63 12.36 -0.57
CA GLY A 39 -8.12 13.69 -0.29
C GLY A 39 -9.42 14.02 -1.01
N LYS A 40 -9.82 15.30 -0.94
CA LYS A 40 -11.02 15.81 -1.62
C LYS A 40 -10.83 15.91 -3.14
N LYS A 41 -9.62 16.25 -3.60
CA LYS A 41 -9.31 16.53 -5.02
C LYS A 41 -8.45 15.45 -5.66
N ASP A 42 -7.50 14.93 -4.91
CA ASP A 42 -6.50 13.98 -5.36
C ASP A 42 -6.20 12.93 -4.29
N ALA A 43 -5.36 11.97 -4.67
CA ALA A 43 -4.75 11.04 -3.76
C ALA A 43 -3.22 11.22 -3.70
N ILE A 44 -2.64 10.89 -2.56
CA ILE A 44 -1.19 10.87 -2.32
C ILE A 44 -0.79 9.42 -2.10
N VAL A 45 0.24 8.97 -2.81
CA VAL A 45 0.84 7.64 -2.65
C VAL A 45 2.07 7.75 -1.75
N VAL A 46 2.21 6.81 -0.82
CA VAL A 46 3.36 6.67 0.08
C VAL A 46 4.09 5.37 -0.26
N ASP A 47 5.37 5.49 -0.60
CA ASP A 47 6.30 4.48 -1.11
C ASP A 47 5.92 3.83 -2.46
N SER A 48 6.94 3.59 -3.29
CA SER A 48 6.82 3.05 -4.65
C SER A 48 6.96 1.53 -4.76
N LEU A 49 7.19 0.85 -3.64
CA LEU A 49 7.46 -0.60 -3.56
C LEU A 49 8.78 -1.05 -4.20
N ALA A 50 9.21 -2.26 -3.82
CA ALA A 50 10.50 -2.83 -4.22
C ALA A 50 10.72 -3.03 -5.73
N ASN A 51 9.64 -3.23 -6.50
CA ASN A 51 9.72 -3.55 -7.93
C ASN A 51 8.41 -3.23 -8.66
N ALA A 52 8.50 -3.19 -10.00
CA ALA A 52 7.38 -2.87 -10.88
C ALA A 52 6.17 -3.79 -10.69
N LYS A 53 6.36 -5.11 -10.59
CA LYS A 53 5.25 -6.07 -10.40
C LYS A 53 4.45 -5.79 -9.12
N ARG A 54 5.14 -5.44 -8.02
CA ARG A 54 4.50 -5.06 -6.77
C ARG A 54 3.78 -3.72 -6.91
N ALA A 55 4.42 -2.73 -7.56
CA ALA A 55 3.81 -1.42 -7.84
C ALA A 55 2.55 -1.54 -8.69
N GLU A 56 2.53 -2.37 -9.73
CA GLU A 56 1.36 -2.65 -10.57
C GLU A 56 0.21 -3.26 -9.77
N SER A 57 0.51 -4.21 -8.87
CA SER A 57 -0.49 -4.81 -7.98
C SER A 57 -1.10 -3.76 -7.06
N PHE A 58 -0.28 -2.89 -6.49
CA PHE A 58 -0.74 -1.80 -5.63
C PHE A 58 -1.56 -0.75 -6.40
N LEU A 59 -1.15 -0.38 -7.61
CA LEU A 59 -1.94 0.49 -8.49
C LEU A 59 -3.33 -0.10 -8.80
N GLY A 60 -3.41 -1.43 -8.94
CA GLY A 60 -4.68 -2.15 -9.07
C GLY A 60 -5.59 -1.92 -7.85
N GLU A 61 -5.04 -2.05 -6.65
CA GLU A 61 -5.79 -1.82 -5.40
C GLU A 61 -6.18 -0.35 -5.20
N ILE A 62 -5.30 0.61 -5.53
CA ILE A 62 -5.62 2.05 -5.48
C ILE A 62 -6.85 2.35 -6.36
N LYS A 63 -6.91 1.80 -7.56
CA LYS A 63 -8.03 2.01 -8.50
C LYS A 63 -9.35 1.40 -8.01
N ARG A 64 -9.32 0.45 -7.08
CA ARG A 64 -10.53 -0.07 -6.42
C ARG A 64 -11.02 0.83 -5.29
N VAL A 65 -10.13 1.65 -4.73
CA VAL A 65 -10.43 2.57 -3.62
C VAL A 65 -10.93 3.92 -4.13
N THR A 66 -10.32 4.47 -5.19
CA THR A 66 -10.71 5.79 -5.71
C THR A 66 -10.41 5.95 -7.20
N ASP A 67 -11.22 6.77 -7.86
CA ASP A 67 -11.07 7.28 -9.23
C ASP A 67 -10.36 8.64 -9.30
N LYS A 68 -9.99 9.23 -8.14
CA LYS A 68 -9.29 10.52 -8.09
C LYS A 68 -7.89 10.41 -8.69
N PRO A 69 -7.36 11.48 -9.29
CA PRO A 69 -5.97 11.51 -9.73
C PRO A 69 -5.04 11.35 -8.53
N PHE A 70 -4.00 10.53 -8.66
CA PHE A 70 -2.91 10.47 -7.68
C PHE A 70 -1.84 11.48 -8.10
N SER A 71 -1.79 12.62 -7.43
CA SER A 71 -0.98 13.79 -7.81
C SER A 71 0.44 13.75 -7.26
N TYR A 72 0.66 12.97 -6.19
CA TYR A 72 1.91 12.97 -5.44
C TYR A 72 2.33 11.55 -5.06
N LEU A 73 3.64 11.32 -5.12
CA LEU A 73 4.32 10.15 -4.59
C LEU A 73 5.38 10.61 -3.60
N ILE A 74 5.37 10.07 -2.39
CA ILE A 74 6.36 10.33 -1.34
C ILE A 74 7.10 9.01 -1.07
N ASN A 75 8.41 8.95 -1.30
CA ASN A 75 9.25 7.81 -0.92
C ASN A 75 9.99 8.11 0.38
N THR A 76 10.03 7.14 1.28
CA THR A 76 10.68 7.22 2.60
C THR A 76 12.04 6.54 2.68
#